data_AF-A0A2E4B8Y5-F1
#
_entry.id   AF-A0A2E4B8Y5-F1
#
_cell.length_a   1.000
_cell.length_b   1.000
_cell.length_c   1.000
_cell.angle_alpha   90.00
_cell.angle_beta   90.00
_cell.angle_gamma   90.00
#
_symmetry.space_group_name_H-M   'P 1'
#
loop_
_entity.id
_entity.type
_entity.pdbx_description
1 polymer ?
#
loop_
_entity_poly.entity_id
_entity_poly.type
_entity_poly.pdbx_seq_one_letter_code
_entity_poly.pdbx_strand_id
1 'polypeptide(L)'
;MLETVTEAPAGVASEDWAGDMPAVPNWLMAYRKSMSSISNEESPVSPSQSEPLPPMVVLMVMKADATSNHATWGEALIDRTVQFGQPYPAATHVELWVGDQPADKLEDNHFSTYLGAPDGASWTSGMGDSKQFYSSSAWSAVPIFSVGAERRVRAECNLHCGTPYPPAALLWQYPWSIWPLRAFSSFVDDRISAPAHCAALSARILRAALPEIALPRPSHWYGPSSLYLEMSSPDRMERALAVQRPVVRSQPEEEHDEELADALTLNSDDDVAAMSAADARQAVHALAVQVLRTGSRPHGRNSIPDQDAFRAAQERLARGVTRYTWLNRKLNGR
;
A
#
# COMPACT_ATOMS: atom_id res chain seq x y z
N MET A 1 56.78 -38.86 19.30
CA MET A 1 56.04 -38.89 20.58
C MET A 1 55.71 -37.46 20.93
N LEU A 2 54.47 -37.06 20.68
CA LEU A 2 53.94 -35.73 20.98
C LEU A 2 52.59 -35.98 21.63
N GLU A 3 52.51 -35.70 22.93
CA GLU A 3 51.32 -35.87 23.77
C GLU A 3 50.34 -34.73 23.48
N THR A 4 49.11 -35.10 23.14
CA THR A 4 47.94 -34.22 23.03
C THR A 4 47.33 -34.00 24.42
N VAL A 5 47.43 -32.78 24.92
CA VAL A 5 46.66 -32.31 26.10
C VAL A 5 45.42 -31.57 25.59
N THR A 6 44.25 -32.13 25.87
CA THR A 6 42.94 -31.50 25.67
C THR A 6 42.48 -30.86 26.98
N GLU A 7 42.49 -29.53 27.05
CA GLU A 7 41.79 -28.77 28.10
C GLU A 7 40.43 -28.28 27.57
N ALA A 8 39.38 -28.53 28.34
CA ALA A 8 38.02 -28.06 28.09
C ALA A 8 37.84 -26.64 28.66
N PRO A 9 37.11 -25.72 27.99
CA PRO A 9 36.82 -24.42 28.57
C PRO A 9 35.67 -24.51 29.59
N ALA A 10 35.89 -23.80 30.69
CA ALA A 10 35.02 -23.65 31.85
C ALA A 10 33.64 -23.05 31.52
N GLY A 11 32.64 -23.48 32.30
CA GLY A 11 31.25 -23.06 32.18
C GLY A 11 31.03 -21.56 32.37
N VAL A 12 30.18 -21.01 31.51
CA VAL A 12 29.66 -19.65 31.62
C VAL A 12 28.53 -19.65 32.64
N ALA A 13 28.69 -18.87 33.71
CA ALA A 13 27.65 -18.58 34.68
C ALA A 13 26.54 -17.74 34.03
N SER A 14 25.28 -18.14 34.21
CA SER A 14 24.11 -17.38 33.80
C SER A 14 23.89 -16.20 34.73
N GLU A 15 24.09 -14.98 34.23
CA GLU A 15 23.67 -13.76 34.93
C GLU A 15 22.14 -13.60 34.86
N ASP A 16 21.52 -13.50 36.03
CA ASP A 16 20.10 -13.17 36.20
C ASP A 16 19.85 -11.71 35.80
N TRP A 17 19.39 -11.50 34.56
CA TRP A 17 18.86 -10.22 34.09
C TRP A 17 17.39 -10.06 34.50
N ALA A 18 17.14 -9.78 35.78
CA ALA A 18 15.87 -9.22 36.23
C ALA A 18 15.88 -7.70 36.04
N GLY A 19 15.91 -7.26 34.78
CA GLY A 19 15.78 -5.85 34.40
C GLY A 19 14.31 -5.46 34.29
N ASP A 20 13.96 -4.30 34.85
CA ASP A 20 12.65 -3.65 34.73
C ASP A 20 12.14 -3.69 33.28
N MET A 21 11.10 -4.49 33.06
CA MET A 21 10.41 -4.54 31.77
C MET A 21 9.74 -3.18 31.52
N PRO A 22 9.97 -2.53 30.36
CA PRO A 22 9.31 -1.30 30.03
C PRO A 22 7.79 -1.49 30.03
N ALA A 23 7.07 -0.55 30.64
CA ALA A 23 5.62 -0.58 30.75
C ALA A 23 4.98 -0.86 29.38
N VAL A 24 4.20 -1.94 29.31
CA VAL A 24 3.46 -2.31 28.10
C VAL A 24 2.48 -1.18 27.77
N PRO A 25 2.50 -0.60 26.55
CA PRO A 25 1.59 0.46 26.18
C PRO A 25 0.12 0.04 26.35
N ASN A 26 -0.71 0.93 26.92
CA ASN A 26 -2.13 0.68 27.22
C ASN A 26 -2.94 0.20 26.00
N TRP A 27 -2.56 0.58 24.79
CA TRP A 27 -3.22 0.14 23.56
C TRP A 27 -3.00 -1.35 23.26
N LEU A 28 -1.83 -1.91 23.63
CA LEU A 28 -1.52 -3.34 23.45
C LEU A 28 -2.29 -4.21 24.46
N MET A 29 -2.51 -3.69 25.67
CA MET A 29 -3.37 -4.31 26.69
C MET A 29 -4.86 -4.28 26.27
N ALA A 30 -5.33 -3.16 25.70
CA ALA A 30 -6.67 -3.06 25.14
C ALA A 30 -6.89 -4.05 23.99
N TYR A 31 -5.87 -4.25 23.14
CA TYR A 31 -5.89 -5.22 22.04
C TYR A 31 -5.99 -6.68 22.53
N ARG A 32 -5.25 -7.06 23.58
CA ARG A 32 -5.37 -8.40 24.17
C ARG A 32 -6.76 -8.64 24.75
N LYS A 33 -7.35 -7.60 25.37
CA LYS A 33 -8.68 -7.67 25.98
C LYS A 33 -9.80 -7.77 24.96
N SER A 34 -9.69 -7.10 23.81
CA SER A 34 -10.67 -7.22 22.72
C SER A 34 -10.60 -8.57 22.01
N MET A 35 -9.42 -9.18 21.89
CA MET A 35 -9.28 -10.53 21.36
C MET A 35 -9.92 -11.59 22.26
N SER A 36 -9.86 -11.42 23.58
CA SER A 36 -10.45 -12.36 24.54
C SER A 36 -11.97 -12.26 24.68
N SER A 37 -12.61 -11.19 24.21
CA SER A 37 -14.07 -11.02 24.33
C SER A 37 -14.86 -11.53 23.12
N ILE A 38 -14.19 -12.00 22.07
CA ILE A 38 -14.85 -12.45 20.82
C ILE A 38 -15.32 -13.91 20.90
N SER A 39 -14.95 -14.66 21.94
CA SER A 39 -15.05 -16.13 21.92
C SER A 39 -16.21 -16.75 22.71
N ASN A 40 -17.37 -16.11 22.96
CA ASN A 40 -18.42 -16.78 23.77
C ASN A 40 -19.91 -16.38 23.57
N GLU A 41 -20.34 -15.83 22.43
CA GLU A 41 -21.79 -15.73 22.13
C GLU A 41 -22.16 -16.57 20.91
N GLU A 42 -22.57 -17.82 21.16
CA GLU A 42 -23.24 -18.69 20.19
C GLU A 42 -24.68 -18.19 19.97
N SER A 43 -24.85 -17.29 19.00
CA SER A 43 -26.16 -16.97 18.42
C SER A 43 -26.47 -17.91 17.24
N PRO A 44 -27.76 -18.23 16.97
CA PRO A 44 -28.14 -19.12 15.89
C PRO A 44 -27.71 -18.57 14.51
N VAL A 45 -27.06 -19.44 13.73
CA VAL A 45 -26.42 -19.13 12.44
C VAL A 45 -27.47 -18.81 11.36
N SER A 46 -27.57 -17.53 11.02
CA SER A 46 -28.23 -17.07 9.79
C SER A 46 -27.37 -17.44 8.57
N PRO A 47 -27.94 -18.06 7.52
CA PRO A 47 -27.19 -18.49 6.35
C PRO A 47 -26.99 -17.32 5.39
N SER A 48 -26.09 -16.38 5.71
CA SER A 48 -25.52 -15.42 4.74
C SER A 48 -24.41 -14.52 5.32
N GLN A 49 -23.73 -14.91 6.40
CA GLN A 49 -22.57 -14.13 6.85
C GLN A 49 -21.36 -14.55 6.00
N SER A 50 -21.18 -13.88 4.87
CA SER A 50 -19.94 -13.96 4.10
C SER A 50 -18.77 -13.66 5.04
N GLU A 51 -17.75 -14.50 5.00
CA GLU A 51 -16.54 -14.28 5.79
C GLU A 51 -15.98 -12.88 5.47
N PRO A 52 -15.48 -12.15 6.49
CA PRO A 52 -14.93 -10.83 6.26
C PRO A 52 -13.76 -10.93 5.28
N LEU A 53 -13.84 -10.16 4.18
CA LEU A 53 -12.80 -10.11 3.16
C LEU A 53 -11.44 -9.79 3.79
N PRO A 54 -10.34 -10.42 3.33
CA PRO A 54 -9.00 -10.12 3.81
C PRO A 54 -8.68 -8.62 3.66
N PRO A 55 -8.17 -7.96 4.72
CA PRO A 55 -7.87 -6.53 4.66
C PRO A 55 -6.76 -6.25 3.66
N MET A 56 -6.95 -5.19 2.87
CA MET A 56 -6.04 -4.81 1.79
C MET A 56 -5.73 -3.32 1.82
N VAL A 57 -4.47 -3.00 1.52
CA VAL A 57 -4.02 -1.64 1.20
C VAL A 57 -3.60 -1.63 -0.26
N VAL A 58 -3.78 -0.51 -0.95
CA VAL A 58 -3.37 -0.38 -2.35
C VAL A 58 -2.40 0.76 -2.49
N LEU A 59 -1.24 0.49 -3.08
CA LEU A 59 -0.33 1.54 -3.54
C LEU A 59 -0.84 2.06 -4.88
N MET A 60 -1.35 3.28 -4.88
CA MET A 60 -1.77 4.01 -6.07
C MET A 60 -0.56 4.73 -6.65
N VAL A 61 -0.32 4.61 -7.95
CA VAL A 61 0.79 5.27 -8.64
C VAL A 61 0.30 5.99 -9.88
N MET A 62 0.80 7.20 -10.09
CA MET A 62 0.57 7.96 -11.32
C MET A 62 1.70 7.64 -12.30
N LYS A 63 1.33 7.23 -13.52
CA LYS A 63 2.28 6.92 -14.60
C LYS A 63 3.02 8.17 -15.05
N ALA A 64 4.23 7.97 -15.53
CA ALA A 64 5.10 9.08 -15.90
C ALA A 64 4.74 9.77 -17.23
N ASP A 65 3.97 9.12 -18.10
CA ASP A 65 3.47 9.71 -19.35
C ASP A 65 2.32 10.71 -19.12
N ALA A 66 1.81 10.82 -17.89
CA ALA A 66 0.73 11.71 -17.51
C ALA A 66 1.20 13.10 -16.99
N THR A 67 2.48 13.46 -17.15
CA THR A 67 2.98 14.78 -16.70
C THR A 67 2.18 15.92 -17.34
N SER A 68 1.81 16.92 -16.53
CA SER A 68 0.94 18.00 -16.96
C SER A 68 1.61 18.87 -18.03
N ASN A 69 0.88 19.21 -19.10
CA ASN A 69 1.30 20.18 -20.13
C ASN A 69 1.46 21.62 -19.58
N HIS A 70 1.33 21.81 -18.26
CA HIS A 70 1.29 23.11 -17.58
C HIS A 70 2.34 23.24 -16.46
N ALA A 71 3.32 22.35 -16.38
CA ALA A 71 4.40 22.45 -15.41
C ALA A 71 5.13 23.81 -15.51
N THR A 72 5.35 24.45 -14.38
CA THR A 72 6.19 25.65 -14.29
C THR A 72 7.63 25.32 -14.68
N TRP A 73 8.42 26.33 -15.06
CA TRP A 73 9.83 26.11 -15.45
C TRP A 73 10.66 25.39 -14.38
N GLY A 74 10.38 25.65 -13.10
CA GLY A 74 11.05 24.98 -11.97
C GLY A 74 10.66 23.51 -11.85
N GLU A 75 9.38 23.18 -11.99
CA GLU A 75 8.89 21.79 -12.01
C GLU A 75 9.46 21.03 -13.21
N ALA A 76 9.48 21.65 -14.39
CA ALA A 76 10.06 21.06 -15.59
C ALA A 76 11.58 20.76 -15.44
N LEU A 77 12.33 21.60 -14.73
CA LEU A 77 13.75 21.35 -14.44
C LEU A 77 13.94 20.17 -13.47
N ILE A 78 13.09 20.06 -12.44
CA ILE A 78 13.10 18.95 -11.49
C ILE A 78 12.73 17.66 -12.23
N ASP A 79 11.64 17.66 -13.00
CA ASP A 79 11.20 16.52 -13.78
C ASP A 79 12.28 16.07 -14.76
N ARG A 80 12.93 17.01 -15.46
CA ARG A 80 14.03 16.68 -16.37
C ARG A 80 15.26 16.13 -15.65
N THR A 81 15.55 16.60 -14.44
CA THR A 81 16.66 16.09 -13.61
C THR A 81 16.35 14.67 -13.11
N VAL A 82 15.11 14.42 -12.68
CA VAL A 82 14.64 13.11 -12.25
C VAL A 82 14.62 12.13 -13.43
N GLN A 83 14.12 12.55 -14.59
CA GLN A 83 14.13 11.76 -15.83
C GLN A 83 15.56 11.47 -16.33
N PHE A 84 16.49 12.43 -16.20
CA PHE A 84 17.89 12.18 -16.54
C PHE A 84 18.54 11.16 -15.59
N GLY A 85 18.21 11.23 -14.29
CA GLY A 85 18.65 10.26 -13.28
C GLY A 85 17.90 8.92 -13.28
N GLN A 86 16.76 8.84 -13.98
CA GLN A 86 15.91 7.67 -14.12
C GLN A 86 15.48 7.58 -15.59
N PRO A 87 16.30 7.02 -16.50
CA PRO A 87 16.11 7.13 -17.95
C PRO A 87 14.76 6.60 -18.49
N TYR A 88 13.97 5.90 -17.67
CA TYR A 88 12.60 5.50 -17.96
C TYR A 88 11.77 5.52 -16.65
N PRO A 89 11.20 6.67 -16.24
CA PRO A 89 10.34 6.67 -15.07
C PRO A 89 9.06 5.88 -15.39
N ALA A 90 8.75 4.89 -14.56
CA ALA A 90 7.50 4.14 -14.63
C ALA A 90 6.34 4.91 -13.95
N ALA A 91 6.66 5.71 -12.94
CA ALA A 91 5.72 6.49 -12.16
C ALA A 91 6.32 7.83 -11.68
N THR A 92 5.47 8.83 -11.51
CA THR A 92 5.80 10.20 -11.05
C THR A 92 5.26 10.51 -9.66
N HIS A 93 4.20 9.84 -9.22
CA HIS A 93 3.59 10.07 -7.90
C HIS A 93 3.08 8.78 -7.30
N VAL A 94 3.02 8.73 -5.96
CA VAL A 94 2.44 7.59 -5.23
C VAL A 94 1.61 8.03 -4.04
N GLU A 95 0.57 7.24 -3.76
CA GLU A 95 -0.35 7.42 -2.64
C GLU A 95 -0.77 6.06 -2.09
N LEU A 96 -1.33 6.07 -0.88
CA LEU A 96 -1.90 4.87 -0.27
C LEU A 96 -3.41 4.99 -0.24
N TRP A 97 -4.08 4.03 -0.87
CA TRP A 97 -5.50 3.79 -0.64
C TRP A 97 -5.64 2.74 0.47
N VAL A 98 -6.45 3.06 1.47
CA VAL A 98 -6.73 2.20 2.60
C VAL A 98 -8.24 1.97 2.68
N GLY A 99 -8.63 0.70 2.75
CA GLY A 99 -10.04 0.30 2.85
C GLY A 99 -10.80 0.96 4.00
N ASP A 100 -12.12 0.82 3.97
CA ASP A 100 -13.00 1.47 4.93
C ASP A 100 -12.85 0.93 6.35
N GLN A 101 -13.04 1.82 7.31
CA GLN A 101 -13.43 1.40 8.65
C GLN A 101 -14.95 1.31 8.74
N PRO A 102 -15.52 0.14 9.08
CA PRO A 102 -16.97 0.01 9.28
C PRO A 102 -17.53 1.01 10.32
N ALA A 103 -16.67 1.45 11.25
CA ALA A 103 -17.02 2.39 12.31
C ALA A 103 -16.90 3.87 11.91
N ASP A 104 -16.19 4.21 10.83
CA ASP A 104 -15.95 5.60 10.45
C ASP A 104 -16.33 5.87 8.98
N LYS A 105 -17.57 6.30 8.81
CA LYS A 105 -18.18 6.66 7.53
C LYS A 105 -17.67 8.00 6.99
N LEU A 106 -16.97 8.80 7.79
CA LEU A 106 -16.57 10.15 7.42
C LEU A 106 -15.07 10.25 7.08
N GLU A 107 -14.30 9.21 7.31
CA GLU A 107 -12.89 9.20 6.91
C GLU A 107 -12.72 9.05 5.40
N ASP A 108 -11.65 9.66 4.87
CA ASP A 108 -11.20 9.43 3.51
C ASP A 108 -10.36 8.13 3.42
N ASN A 109 -10.38 7.54 2.23
CA ASN A 109 -9.64 6.30 1.94
C ASN A 109 -8.26 6.57 1.33
N HIS A 110 -8.05 7.74 0.73
CA HIS A 110 -6.78 8.10 0.13
C HIS A 110 -5.95 8.91 1.12
N PHE A 111 -4.79 8.38 1.46
CA PHE A 111 -3.74 9.16 2.10
C PHE A 111 -2.89 9.78 1.00
N SER A 112 -3.21 11.02 0.64
CA SER A 112 -2.41 11.78 -0.30
C SER A 112 -1.16 12.24 0.39
N THR A 113 -0.04 11.97 -0.26
CA THR A 113 1.23 12.42 0.26
C THR A 113 1.36 13.93 0.10
N TYR A 114 0.85 14.56 -0.98
CA TYR A 114 0.95 16.03 -1.20
C TYR A 114 -0.05 16.60 -2.23
N LEU A 115 -0.60 15.78 -3.13
CA LEU A 115 -1.53 16.25 -4.16
C LEU A 115 -2.89 16.57 -3.54
N GLY A 116 -3.27 17.85 -3.55
CA GLY A 116 -4.48 18.34 -2.89
C GLY A 116 -4.38 18.49 -1.38
N ALA A 117 -3.16 18.47 -0.82
CA ALA A 117 -2.90 18.64 0.60
C ALA A 117 -1.88 19.78 0.83
N PRO A 118 -2.35 21.04 0.96
CA PRO A 118 -1.47 22.22 0.99
C PRO A 118 -0.54 22.27 2.20
N ASP A 119 -0.93 21.64 3.32
CA ASP A 119 -0.22 21.67 4.60
C ASP A 119 0.60 20.40 4.86
N GLY A 120 0.95 19.65 3.81
CA GLY A 120 1.68 18.37 3.91
C GLY A 120 0.77 17.16 3.80
N ALA A 121 1.32 15.97 4.05
CA ALA A 121 0.60 14.71 3.84
C ALA A 121 -0.68 14.62 4.67
N SER A 122 -1.78 14.20 4.08
CA SER A 122 -3.06 14.12 4.78
C SER A 122 -4.01 13.12 4.12
N TRP A 123 -5.04 12.76 4.88
CA TRP A 123 -6.23 12.14 4.31
C TRP A 123 -6.94 13.17 3.45
N THR A 124 -7.10 12.84 2.18
CA THR A 124 -7.88 13.65 1.25
C THR A 124 -8.46 12.73 0.21
N SER A 125 -9.72 12.93 -0.10
CA SER A 125 -10.33 12.27 -1.23
C SER A 125 -10.02 12.96 -2.56
N GLY A 126 -9.16 14.00 -2.64
CA GLY A 126 -8.67 14.64 -3.87
C GLY A 126 -8.92 16.16 -3.92
N MET A 127 -8.16 16.88 -4.76
CA MET A 127 -8.38 18.31 -5.04
C MET A 127 -9.79 18.55 -5.57
N GLY A 128 -10.58 19.48 -4.99
CA GLY A 128 -11.79 20.13 -5.56
C GLY A 128 -12.85 19.23 -6.23
N ASP A 129 -12.48 18.58 -7.32
CA ASP A 129 -13.15 17.46 -7.97
C ASP A 129 -12.25 16.20 -7.97
N SER A 130 -12.33 15.45 -6.87
CA SER A 130 -11.67 14.15 -6.71
C SER A 130 -11.94 13.17 -7.83
N LYS A 131 -13.15 13.24 -8.40
CA LYS A 131 -13.58 12.33 -9.45
C LYS A 131 -12.79 12.62 -10.72
N GLN A 132 -12.62 13.89 -11.09
CA GLN A 132 -11.84 14.25 -12.27
C GLN A 132 -10.36 13.87 -12.11
N PHE A 133 -9.78 14.04 -10.93
CA PHE A 133 -8.37 13.77 -10.69
C PHE A 133 -8.03 12.28 -10.77
N TYR A 134 -8.82 11.43 -10.12
CA TYR A 134 -8.58 9.99 -10.08
C TYR A 134 -9.23 9.22 -11.24
N SER A 135 -10.16 9.81 -12.00
CA SER A 135 -10.76 9.15 -13.19
C SER A 135 -9.82 9.08 -14.40
N SER A 136 -8.66 9.72 -14.34
CA SER A 136 -7.67 9.62 -15.40
C SER A 136 -7.12 8.19 -15.52
N SER A 137 -6.90 7.72 -16.75
CA SER A 137 -6.21 6.44 -17.04
C SER A 137 -4.71 6.46 -16.69
N ALA A 138 -4.25 7.56 -16.10
CA ALA A 138 -2.90 7.77 -15.63
C ALA A 138 -2.56 6.98 -14.37
N TRP A 139 -3.56 6.41 -13.68
CA TRP A 139 -3.34 5.68 -12.44
C TRP A 139 -3.16 4.18 -12.66
N SER A 140 -2.29 3.59 -11.84
CA SER A 140 -2.12 2.14 -11.70
C SER A 140 -2.08 1.81 -10.20
N ALA A 141 -2.48 0.59 -9.86
CA ALA A 141 -2.63 0.16 -8.48
C ALA A 141 -1.88 -1.16 -8.22
N VAL A 142 -1.22 -1.24 -7.07
CA VAL A 142 -0.56 -2.46 -6.60
C VAL A 142 -1.19 -2.88 -5.27
N PRO A 143 -1.84 -4.05 -5.18
CA PRO A 143 -2.44 -4.51 -3.95
C PRO A 143 -1.40 -5.03 -2.96
N ILE A 144 -1.61 -4.73 -1.69
CA ILE A 144 -0.78 -5.11 -0.55
C ILE A 144 -1.67 -5.85 0.44
N PHE A 145 -1.47 -7.16 0.53
CA PHE A 145 -2.19 -8.02 1.47
C PHE A 145 -1.33 -8.29 2.69
N SER A 146 -1.90 -8.07 3.88
CA SER A 146 -1.33 -8.52 5.13
C SER A 146 -2.38 -8.58 6.24
N VAL A 147 -2.09 -9.30 7.32
CA VAL A 147 -2.96 -9.41 8.49
C VAL A 147 -3.16 -8.03 9.13
N GLY A 148 -4.41 -7.58 9.12
CA GLY A 148 -4.81 -6.27 9.66
C GLY A 148 -4.20 -5.09 8.90
N ALA A 149 -3.89 -5.25 7.61
CA ALA A 149 -3.19 -4.23 6.81
C ALA A 149 -3.87 -2.86 6.89
N GLU A 150 -5.17 -2.80 6.61
CA GLU A 150 -5.95 -1.55 6.62
C GLU A 150 -5.81 -0.78 7.93
N ARG A 151 -6.03 -1.46 9.07
CA ARG A 151 -5.95 -0.86 10.40
C ARG A 151 -4.54 -0.36 10.72
N ARG A 152 -3.52 -1.17 10.43
CA ARG A 152 -2.12 -0.86 10.77
C ARG A 152 -1.59 0.29 9.93
N VAL A 153 -1.84 0.26 8.61
CA VAL A 153 -1.43 1.33 7.70
C VAL A 153 -2.18 2.62 8.01
N ARG A 154 -3.50 2.56 8.28
CA ARG A 154 -4.27 3.76 8.67
C ARG A 154 -3.72 4.39 9.96
N ALA A 155 -3.46 3.58 10.98
CA ALA A 155 -2.88 4.07 12.24
C ALA A 155 -1.52 4.75 12.02
N GLU A 156 -0.68 4.18 11.15
CA GLU A 156 0.61 4.79 10.81
C GLU A 156 0.43 6.08 9.99
N CYS A 157 -0.43 6.08 8.96
CA CYS A 157 -0.76 7.29 8.19
C CYS A 157 -1.19 8.45 9.09
N ASN A 158 -1.99 8.19 10.12
CA ASN A 158 -2.41 9.20 11.10
C ASN A 158 -1.24 9.86 11.84
N LEU A 159 -0.16 9.11 12.10
CA LEU A 159 1.07 9.66 12.70
C LEU A 159 1.84 10.56 11.72
N HIS A 160 1.68 10.35 10.42
CA HIS A 160 2.35 11.13 9.37
C HIS A 160 1.48 12.24 8.78
N CYS A 161 0.26 12.46 9.28
CA CYS A 161 -0.53 13.64 8.93
C CYS A 161 0.27 14.93 9.23
N GLY A 162 0.29 15.85 8.27
CA GLY A 162 1.08 17.09 8.32
C GLY A 162 2.57 16.91 8.05
N THR A 163 3.03 15.72 7.62
CA THR A 163 4.44 15.54 7.21
C THR A 163 4.72 16.46 6.02
N PRO A 164 5.65 17.43 6.15
CA PRO A 164 5.85 18.44 5.13
C PRO A 164 6.52 17.84 3.90
N TYR A 165 6.20 18.40 2.74
CA TYR A 165 7.02 18.16 1.55
C TYR A 165 8.42 18.75 1.79
N PRO A 166 9.49 18.17 1.21
CA PRO A 166 10.80 18.78 1.32
C PRO A 166 10.73 20.19 0.72
N PRO A 167 11.07 21.25 1.47
CA PRO A 167 11.05 22.61 0.93
C PRO A 167 11.96 22.71 -0.29
N ALA A 168 11.78 23.73 -1.14
CA ALA A 168 12.60 23.90 -2.34
C ALA A 168 14.12 23.84 -2.05
N ALA A 169 14.55 24.35 -0.90
CA ALA A 169 15.94 24.27 -0.41
C ALA A 169 16.40 22.84 -0.03
N LEU A 170 15.48 21.92 0.24
CA LEU A 170 15.67 20.49 0.52
C LEU A 170 15.20 19.58 -0.63
N LEU A 171 14.93 20.12 -1.83
CA LEU A 171 14.77 19.31 -3.05
C LEU A 171 16.00 18.42 -3.33
N TRP A 172 17.12 18.66 -2.64
CA TRP A 172 18.25 17.74 -2.47
C TRP A 172 17.87 16.34 -1.95
N GLN A 173 16.66 16.15 -1.43
CA GLN A 173 16.19 14.82 -1.05
C GLN A 173 15.88 13.92 -2.26
N TYR A 174 15.38 14.47 -3.37
CA TYR A 174 15.14 13.73 -4.61
C TYR A 174 16.40 13.09 -5.20
N PRO A 175 17.56 13.78 -5.22
CA PRO A 175 18.85 13.19 -5.51
C PRO A 175 19.15 11.88 -4.76
N TRP A 176 18.80 11.75 -3.48
CA TRP A 176 19.00 10.49 -2.74
C TRP A 176 18.10 9.33 -3.22
N SER A 177 17.12 9.61 -4.08
CA SER A 177 16.29 8.60 -4.73
C SER A 177 16.76 8.25 -6.15
N ILE A 178 17.84 8.86 -6.64
CA ILE A 178 18.44 8.61 -7.96
C ILE A 178 19.90 8.16 -7.85
N TRP A 179 20.38 7.39 -8.82
CA TRP A 179 21.78 6.98 -8.85
C TRP A 179 22.69 8.16 -9.23
N PRO A 180 23.89 8.33 -8.63
CA PRO A 180 24.53 7.45 -7.63
C PRO A 180 24.19 7.79 -6.17
N LEU A 181 23.57 8.93 -5.91
CA LEU A 181 23.36 9.46 -4.56
C LEU A 181 22.45 8.57 -3.70
N ARG A 182 21.63 7.73 -4.33
CA ARG A 182 20.89 6.64 -3.70
C ARG A 182 21.71 5.69 -2.83
N ALA A 183 23.03 5.63 -2.99
CA ALA A 183 23.92 4.92 -2.07
C ALA A 183 23.94 5.52 -0.64
N PHE A 184 23.59 6.79 -0.49
CA PHE A 184 23.62 7.54 0.78
C PHE A 184 22.22 7.74 1.38
N SER A 185 21.19 7.09 0.85
CA SER A 185 19.81 7.28 1.31
C SER A 185 19.60 6.92 2.80
N SER A 186 20.48 6.11 3.38
CA SER A 186 20.46 5.75 4.80
C SER A 186 20.87 6.88 5.75
N PHE A 187 21.51 7.95 5.24
CA PHE A 187 21.89 9.12 6.06
C PHE A 187 20.77 10.14 6.21
N VAL A 188 19.68 9.98 5.46
CA VAL A 188 18.54 10.89 5.51
C VAL A 188 17.62 10.50 6.66
N ASP A 189 17.17 11.50 7.42
CA ASP A 189 16.28 11.30 8.56
C ASP A 189 14.97 10.64 8.12
N ASP A 190 14.65 9.50 8.74
CA ASP A 190 13.48 8.68 8.43
C ASP A 190 12.46 8.62 9.58
N ARG A 191 12.55 9.57 10.53
CA ARG A 191 11.62 9.68 11.67
C ARG A 191 10.24 10.18 11.23
N ILE A 192 9.25 9.97 12.09
CA ILE A 192 7.90 10.56 11.94
C ILE A 192 8.02 12.08 11.83
N SER A 193 7.20 12.68 10.95
CA SER A 193 7.19 14.12 10.63
C SER A 193 8.46 14.67 9.98
N ALA A 194 9.54 13.88 9.81
CA ALA A 194 10.68 14.31 9.01
C ALA A 194 10.24 14.50 7.54
N PRO A 195 10.66 15.58 6.87
CA PRO A 195 10.29 15.82 5.47
C PRO A 195 10.64 14.62 4.60
N ALA A 196 9.72 14.26 3.72
CA ALA A 196 9.86 13.16 2.79
C ALA A 196 9.09 13.49 1.51
N HIS A 197 9.53 12.99 0.37
CA HIS A 197 8.70 13.02 -0.83
C HIS A 197 7.72 11.83 -0.84
N CYS A 198 6.79 11.78 -1.79
CA CYS A 198 5.66 10.85 -1.80
C CYS A 198 6.04 9.37 -1.63
N ALA A 199 7.03 8.90 -2.38
CA ALA A 199 7.48 7.51 -2.31
C ALA A 199 8.29 7.18 -1.05
N ALA A 200 9.13 8.09 -0.59
CA ALA A 200 9.83 7.92 0.68
C ALA A 200 8.84 7.84 1.85
N LEU A 201 7.82 8.71 1.87
CA LEU A 201 6.80 8.68 2.90
C LEU A 201 5.97 7.38 2.86
N SER A 202 5.53 6.97 1.68
CA SER A 202 4.79 5.72 1.51
C SER A 202 5.63 4.50 1.94
N ALA A 203 6.91 4.47 1.56
CA ALA A 203 7.82 3.41 1.99
C ALA A 203 8.05 3.41 3.51
N ARG A 204 8.15 4.59 4.14
CA ARG A 204 8.28 4.73 5.60
C ARG A 204 7.06 4.17 6.31
N ILE A 205 5.86 4.59 5.89
CA ILE A 205 4.57 4.11 6.41
C ILE A 205 4.48 2.59 6.26
N LEU A 206 4.74 2.07 5.07
CA LEU A 206 4.64 0.63 4.81
C LEU A 206 5.67 -0.18 5.61
N ARG A 207 6.90 0.31 5.80
CA ARG A 207 7.93 -0.36 6.62
C ARG A 207 7.55 -0.41 8.10
N ALA A 208 6.99 0.67 8.64
CA ALA A 208 6.56 0.74 10.03
C ALA A 208 5.28 -0.07 10.26
N ALA A 209 4.28 0.08 9.39
CA ALA A 209 2.99 -0.57 9.52
C ALA A 209 3.05 -2.06 9.22
N LEU A 210 3.81 -2.49 8.20
CA LEU A 210 3.81 -3.85 7.64
C LEU A 210 5.23 -4.43 7.46
N PRO A 211 6.03 -4.61 8.53
CA PRO A 211 7.40 -5.14 8.45
C PRO A 211 7.52 -6.46 7.66
N GLU A 212 6.47 -7.28 7.63
CA GLU A 212 6.39 -8.53 6.87
C GLU A 212 6.50 -8.35 5.35
N ILE A 213 6.18 -7.17 4.80
CA ILE A 213 6.44 -6.91 3.38
C ILE A 213 7.95 -6.77 3.13
N ALA A 214 8.76 -6.46 4.15
CA ALA A 214 10.22 -6.39 4.07
C ALA A 214 10.72 -5.58 2.85
N LEU A 215 10.49 -4.26 2.85
CA LEU A 215 11.12 -3.37 1.88
C LEU A 215 12.65 -3.36 2.10
N PRO A 216 13.47 -3.80 1.13
CA PRO A 216 14.90 -4.10 1.35
C PRO A 216 15.79 -2.87 1.55
N ARG A 217 15.30 -1.68 1.21
CA ARG A 217 16.06 -0.42 1.22
C ARG A 217 15.46 0.59 2.20
N PRO A 218 16.25 1.57 2.69
CA PRO A 218 15.74 2.71 3.46
C PRO A 218 14.67 3.48 2.68
N SER A 219 13.77 4.17 3.37
CA SER A 219 12.60 4.78 2.73
C SER A 219 12.97 5.82 1.66
N HIS A 220 13.96 6.68 1.94
CA HIS A 220 14.50 7.67 0.99
C HIS A 220 15.23 7.09 -0.22
N TRP A 221 15.49 5.78 -0.25
CA TRP A 221 16.03 5.11 -1.43
C TRP A 221 15.01 5.11 -2.58
N TYR A 222 13.72 5.00 -2.22
CA TYR A 222 12.65 4.80 -3.17
C TYR A 222 12.15 6.12 -3.74
N GLY A 223 12.35 6.32 -5.04
CA GLY A 223 11.49 7.18 -5.87
C GLY A 223 10.18 6.46 -6.25
N PRO A 224 9.17 7.18 -6.78
CA PRO A 224 7.88 6.61 -7.21
C PRO A 224 8.03 5.37 -8.08
N SER A 225 8.83 5.48 -9.15
CA SER A 225 9.12 4.37 -10.07
C SER A 225 9.75 3.17 -9.37
N SER A 226 10.74 3.38 -8.51
CA SER A 226 11.42 2.26 -7.82
C SER A 226 10.56 1.62 -6.74
N LEU A 227 9.71 2.37 -6.03
CA LEU A 227 8.76 1.78 -5.09
C LEU A 227 7.73 0.95 -5.85
N TYR A 228 7.19 1.49 -6.94
CA TYR A 228 6.26 0.80 -7.81
C TYR A 228 6.84 -0.52 -8.34
N LEU A 229 8.05 -0.50 -8.89
CA LEU A 229 8.72 -1.70 -9.41
C LEU A 229 9.04 -2.71 -8.32
N GLU A 230 9.51 -2.25 -7.15
CA GLU A 230 9.76 -3.12 -5.99
C GLU A 230 8.48 -3.83 -5.57
N MET A 231 7.38 -3.09 -5.41
CA MET A 231 6.09 -3.61 -4.98
C MET A 231 5.41 -4.47 -6.06
N SER A 232 5.68 -4.19 -7.34
CA SER A 232 5.17 -4.93 -8.50
C SER A 232 6.00 -6.17 -8.85
N SER A 233 7.03 -6.51 -8.06
CA SER A 233 7.89 -7.64 -8.36
C SER A 233 7.12 -8.97 -8.36
N PRO A 234 7.39 -9.89 -9.32
CA PRO A 234 6.66 -11.16 -9.39
C PRO A 234 6.75 -11.99 -8.11
N ASP A 235 7.90 -11.97 -7.43
CA ASP A 235 8.09 -12.67 -6.15
C ASP A 235 7.17 -12.14 -5.02
N ARG A 236 6.78 -10.86 -5.08
CA ARG A 236 5.79 -10.30 -4.14
C ARG A 236 4.37 -10.70 -4.54
N MET A 237 4.05 -10.65 -5.82
CA MET A 237 2.75 -11.07 -6.34
C MET A 237 2.44 -12.52 -5.98
N GLU A 238 3.41 -13.41 -6.21
CA GLU A 238 3.30 -14.83 -5.89
C GLU A 238 3.09 -15.08 -4.38
N ARG A 239 3.86 -14.38 -3.53
CA ARG A 239 3.73 -14.50 -2.06
C ARG A 239 2.40 -13.98 -1.55
N ALA A 240 1.95 -12.82 -2.03
CA ALA A 240 0.65 -12.26 -1.67
C ALA A 240 -0.49 -13.19 -2.15
N LEU A 241 -0.37 -13.73 -3.36
CA LEU A 241 -1.35 -14.68 -3.90
C LEU A 241 -1.41 -15.96 -3.08
N ALA A 242 -0.27 -16.46 -2.59
CA ALA A 242 -0.22 -17.63 -1.72
C ALA A 242 -0.97 -17.42 -0.39
N VAL A 243 -0.96 -16.19 0.15
CA VAL A 243 -1.75 -15.84 1.35
C VAL A 243 -3.25 -15.79 1.04
N GLN A 244 -3.64 -15.42 -0.18
CA GLN A 244 -5.03 -15.40 -0.64
C GLN A 244 -5.55 -16.77 -1.12
N ARG A 245 -4.70 -17.79 -1.21
CA ARG A 245 -5.04 -19.12 -1.77
C ARG A 245 -5.77 -20.14 -0.86
N PRO A 246 -6.21 -19.90 0.39
CA PRO A 246 -6.74 -21.00 1.19
C PRO A 246 -8.18 -21.46 0.87
N VAL A 247 -8.89 -20.87 -0.10
CA VAL A 247 -10.25 -21.32 -0.47
C VAL A 247 -10.30 -21.67 -1.96
N VAL A 248 -10.56 -22.94 -2.28
CA VAL A 248 -10.95 -23.35 -3.63
C VAL A 248 -12.28 -22.66 -3.91
N ARG A 249 -12.27 -21.59 -4.69
CA ARG A 249 -13.48 -20.93 -5.15
C ARG A 249 -14.10 -21.75 -6.26
N SER A 250 -15.43 -21.87 -6.23
CA SER A 250 -16.18 -22.51 -7.29
C SER A 250 -16.21 -21.61 -8.54
N GLN A 251 -16.36 -22.20 -9.72
CA GLN A 251 -16.49 -21.44 -10.98
C GLN A 251 -17.59 -20.35 -10.92
N PRO A 252 -18.79 -20.63 -10.37
CA PRO A 252 -19.82 -19.60 -10.23
C PRO A 252 -19.42 -18.42 -9.34
N GLU A 253 -18.61 -18.65 -8.30
CA GLU A 253 -18.10 -17.56 -7.45
C GLU A 253 -17.06 -16.71 -8.18
N GLU A 254 -16.24 -17.31 -9.03
CA GLU A 254 -15.27 -16.57 -9.85
C GLU A 254 -15.97 -15.76 -10.95
N GLU A 255 -17.00 -16.32 -11.60
CA GLU A 255 -17.83 -15.62 -12.57
C GLU A 255 -18.55 -14.43 -11.92
N HIS A 256 -19.14 -14.64 -10.74
CA HIS A 256 -19.81 -13.58 -10.00
C HIS A 256 -18.85 -12.45 -9.57
N ASP A 257 -17.66 -12.79 -9.08
CA ASP A 257 -16.62 -11.82 -8.77
C ASP A 257 -16.22 -10.98 -10.00
N GLU A 258 -16.12 -11.61 -11.18
CA GLU A 258 -15.80 -10.95 -12.43
C GLU A 258 -16.93 -10.02 -12.89
N GLU A 259 -18.19 -10.44 -12.78
CA GLU A 259 -19.37 -9.61 -13.03
C GLU A 259 -19.39 -8.37 -12.12
N LEU A 260 -19.09 -8.54 -10.83
CA LEU A 260 -19.00 -7.43 -9.88
C LEU A 260 -17.84 -6.48 -10.22
N ALA A 261 -16.69 -7.03 -10.61
CA ALA A 261 -15.54 -6.24 -11.05
C ALA A 261 -15.84 -5.45 -12.33
N ASP A 262 -16.55 -6.02 -13.29
CA ASP A 262 -17.03 -5.35 -14.50
C ASP A 262 -18.06 -4.27 -14.17
N ALA A 263 -19.04 -4.57 -13.31
CA ALA A 263 -20.01 -3.60 -12.84
C ALA A 263 -19.31 -2.38 -12.22
N LEU A 264 -18.30 -2.62 -11.36
CA LEU A 264 -17.57 -1.55 -10.72
C LEU A 264 -16.70 -0.74 -11.71
N THR A 265 -16.15 -1.34 -12.77
CA THR A 265 -15.10 -0.69 -13.60
C THR A 265 -15.54 -0.26 -15.00
N LEU A 266 -16.60 -0.86 -15.54
CA LEU A 266 -17.06 -0.67 -16.92
C LEU A 266 -18.47 -0.07 -17.02
N ASN A 267 -19.35 -0.31 -16.04
CA ASN A 267 -20.72 0.20 -16.09
C ASN A 267 -20.81 1.71 -15.78
N SER A 268 -22.00 2.29 -15.96
CA SER A 268 -22.24 3.72 -15.71
C SER A 268 -22.08 4.09 -14.23
N ASP A 269 -21.92 5.38 -13.94
CA ASP A 269 -21.82 5.84 -12.55
C ASP A 269 -23.11 5.65 -11.75
N ASP A 270 -24.27 5.61 -12.43
CA ASP A 270 -25.55 5.32 -11.79
C ASP A 270 -25.64 3.85 -11.39
N ASP A 271 -25.16 2.93 -12.24
CA ASP A 271 -25.09 1.50 -11.93
C ASP A 271 -24.15 1.23 -10.75
N VAL A 272 -22.96 1.86 -10.76
CA VAL A 272 -22.04 1.76 -9.64
C VAL A 272 -22.67 2.31 -8.38
N ALA A 273 -23.32 3.48 -8.43
CA ALA A 273 -23.99 4.05 -7.27
C ALA A 273 -25.13 3.19 -6.69
N ALA A 274 -25.67 2.25 -7.46
CA ALA A 274 -26.65 1.28 -7.01
C ALA A 274 -26.03 0.02 -6.36
N MET A 275 -24.71 -0.19 -6.48
CA MET A 275 -24.00 -1.30 -5.85
C MET A 275 -24.01 -1.17 -4.33
N SER A 276 -24.13 -2.30 -3.62
CA SER A 276 -23.92 -2.31 -2.18
C SER A 276 -22.44 -2.12 -1.85
N ALA A 277 -22.13 -1.59 -0.65
CA ALA A 277 -20.75 -1.45 -0.20
C ALA A 277 -20.04 -2.81 -0.08
N ALA A 278 -20.76 -3.88 0.24
CA ALA A 278 -20.23 -5.24 0.29
C ALA A 278 -19.83 -5.73 -1.11
N ASP A 279 -20.71 -5.56 -2.10
CA ASP A 279 -20.46 -5.96 -3.49
C ASP A 279 -19.31 -5.17 -4.10
N ALA A 280 -19.26 -3.86 -3.83
CA ALA A 280 -18.20 -3.00 -4.34
C ALA A 280 -16.85 -3.35 -3.67
N ARG A 281 -16.84 -3.74 -2.39
CA ARG A 281 -15.63 -4.23 -1.71
C ARG A 281 -15.18 -5.60 -2.25
N GLN A 282 -16.13 -6.49 -2.54
CA GLN A 282 -15.88 -7.78 -3.18
C GLN A 282 -15.26 -7.58 -4.58
N ALA A 283 -15.81 -6.67 -5.38
CA ALA A 283 -15.29 -6.31 -6.69
C ALA A 283 -13.84 -5.80 -6.62
N VAL A 284 -13.53 -4.90 -5.66
CA VAL A 284 -12.16 -4.41 -5.44
C VAL A 284 -11.20 -5.55 -5.05
N HIS A 285 -11.65 -6.48 -4.21
CA HIS A 285 -10.85 -7.66 -3.83
C HIS A 285 -10.58 -8.57 -5.04
N ALA A 286 -11.59 -8.86 -5.86
CA ALA A 286 -11.46 -9.64 -7.08
C ALA A 286 -10.45 -9.01 -8.06
N LEU A 287 -10.54 -7.69 -8.28
CA LEU A 287 -9.58 -6.94 -9.10
C LEU A 287 -8.15 -7.04 -8.55
N ALA A 288 -8.00 -6.97 -7.24
CA ALA A 288 -6.69 -7.12 -6.60
C ALA A 288 -6.10 -8.51 -6.79
N VAL A 289 -6.91 -9.56 -6.62
CA VAL A 289 -6.50 -10.94 -6.90
C VAL A 289 -6.12 -11.10 -8.37
N GLN A 290 -6.82 -10.44 -9.31
CA GLN A 290 -6.46 -10.44 -10.73
C GLN A 290 -5.07 -9.82 -10.96
N VAL A 291 -4.74 -8.70 -10.32
CA VAL A 291 -3.40 -8.09 -10.38
C VAL A 291 -2.32 -9.05 -9.87
N LEU A 292 -2.59 -9.74 -8.76
CA LEU A 292 -1.66 -10.74 -8.24
C LEU A 292 -1.47 -11.92 -9.22
N ARG A 293 -2.55 -12.40 -9.84
CA ARG A 293 -2.52 -13.50 -10.81
C ARG A 293 -1.72 -13.13 -12.06
N THR A 294 -1.97 -11.96 -12.65
CA THR A 294 -1.29 -11.50 -13.88
C THR A 294 0.15 -11.06 -13.63
N GLY A 295 0.47 -10.57 -12.42
CA GLY A 295 1.85 -10.24 -12.02
C GLY A 295 2.69 -11.43 -11.56
N SER A 296 2.07 -12.58 -11.30
CA SER A 296 2.77 -13.82 -10.91
C SER A 296 3.36 -14.54 -12.12
N ARG A 297 4.43 -15.29 -11.93
CA ARG A 297 5.05 -16.07 -13.01
C ARG A 297 4.20 -17.31 -13.34
N PRO A 298 3.70 -17.48 -14.58
CA PRO A 298 2.78 -18.55 -14.92
C PRO A 298 3.43 -19.94 -14.96
N HIS A 299 4.73 -20.02 -15.24
CA HIS A 299 5.46 -21.28 -15.46
C HIS A 299 6.73 -21.37 -14.61
N GLY A 300 6.69 -20.80 -13.40
CA GLY A 300 7.79 -20.84 -12.45
C GLY A 300 8.87 -19.77 -12.67
N ARG A 301 9.98 -19.90 -11.93
CA ARG A 301 10.95 -18.83 -11.66
C ARG A 301 11.57 -18.14 -12.89
N ASN A 302 11.63 -18.84 -14.03
CA ASN A 302 12.23 -18.31 -15.27
C ASN A 302 11.21 -17.71 -16.24
N SER A 303 9.91 -17.80 -15.95
CA SER A 303 8.89 -17.18 -16.80
C SER A 303 8.71 -15.71 -16.45
N ILE A 304 8.49 -14.91 -17.48
CA ILE A 304 8.22 -13.47 -17.35
C ILE A 304 6.70 -13.31 -17.45
N PRO A 305 6.05 -12.61 -16.50
CA PRO A 305 4.62 -12.32 -16.63
C PRO A 305 4.34 -11.47 -17.86
N ASP A 306 3.17 -11.65 -18.46
CA ASP A 306 2.68 -10.78 -19.52
C ASP A 306 2.54 -9.35 -18.96
N GLN A 307 3.44 -8.47 -19.40
CA GLN A 307 3.53 -7.10 -18.88
C GLN A 307 2.33 -6.24 -19.28
N ASP A 308 1.72 -6.51 -20.43
CA ASP A 308 0.56 -5.76 -20.91
C ASP A 308 -0.68 -6.16 -20.13
N ALA A 309 -0.89 -7.47 -19.94
CA ALA A 309 -1.97 -7.96 -19.10
C ALA A 309 -1.83 -7.54 -17.62
N PHE A 310 -0.60 -7.53 -17.09
CA PHE A 310 -0.33 -7.07 -15.73
C PHE A 310 -0.63 -5.58 -15.58
N ARG A 311 -0.15 -4.75 -16.51
CA ARG A 311 -0.44 -3.31 -16.50
C ARG A 311 -1.93 -3.03 -16.62
N ALA A 312 -2.63 -3.71 -17.53
CA ALA A 312 -4.08 -3.57 -17.69
C ALA A 312 -4.83 -3.93 -16.41
N ALA A 313 -4.42 -4.98 -15.70
CA ALA A 313 -5.00 -5.35 -14.41
C ALA A 313 -4.77 -4.26 -13.35
N GLN A 314 -3.56 -3.69 -13.28
CA GLN A 314 -3.22 -2.62 -12.32
C GLN A 314 -4.04 -1.35 -12.58
N GLU A 315 -4.25 -0.98 -13.84
CA GLU A 315 -5.11 0.14 -14.23
C GLU A 315 -6.58 -0.11 -13.89
N ARG A 316 -7.07 -1.33 -14.15
CA ARG A 316 -8.44 -1.72 -13.83
C ARG A 316 -8.68 -1.70 -12.31
N LEU A 317 -7.73 -2.18 -11.52
CA LEU A 317 -7.78 -2.06 -10.05
C LEU A 317 -7.78 -0.59 -9.61
N ALA A 318 -6.92 0.27 -10.18
CA ALA A 318 -6.89 1.69 -9.86
C ALA A 318 -8.25 2.36 -10.10
N ARG A 319 -8.87 2.07 -11.25
CA ARG A 319 -10.23 2.54 -11.55
C ARG A 319 -11.25 2.02 -10.53
N GLY A 320 -11.17 0.74 -10.17
CA GLY A 320 -12.06 0.11 -9.19
C GLY A 320 -12.00 0.81 -7.83
N VAL A 321 -10.81 1.00 -7.26
CA VAL A 321 -10.65 1.66 -5.95
C VAL A 321 -11.10 3.12 -5.98
N THR A 322 -10.86 3.83 -7.09
CA THR A 322 -11.34 5.21 -7.26
C THR A 322 -12.86 5.28 -7.28
N ARG A 323 -13.52 4.41 -8.04
CA ARG A 323 -14.99 4.39 -8.13
C ARG A 323 -15.63 3.94 -6.82
N TYR A 324 -14.99 3.00 -6.12
CA TYR A 324 -15.36 2.59 -4.77
C TYR A 324 -15.30 3.76 -3.77
N THR A 325 -14.20 4.52 -3.74
CA THR A 325 -14.08 5.71 -2.90
C THR A 325 -15.21 6.71 -3.17
N TRP A 326 -15.57 6.91 -4.44
CA TRP A 326 -16.67 7.81 -4.81
C TRP A 326 -18.03 7.31 -4.32
N LEU A 327 -18.32 6.01 -4.47
CA LEU A 327 -19.53 5.37 -3.96
C LEU A 327 -19.68 5.61 -2.46
N ASN A 328 -18.62 5.35 -1.70
CA ASN A 328 -18.61 5.57 -0.25
C ASN A 328 -18.90 7.01 0.13
N ARG A 329 -18.31 7.98 -0.58
CA ARG A 329 -18.60 9.40 -0.33
C ARG A 329 -20.08 9.74 -0.56
N LYS A 330 -20.65 9.29 -1.68
CA LYS A 330 -22.06 9.52 -1.99
C LYS A 330 -22.98 8.92 -0.92
N LEU A 331 -22.72 7.68 -0.50
CA LEU A 331 -23.48 7.02 0.56
C LEU A 331 -23.37 7.73 1.92
N ASN A 332 -22.27 8.43 2.15
CA ASN A 332 -22.00 9.18 3.38
C ASN A 332 -22.37 10.67 3.28
N GLY A 333 -23.06 11.09 2.21
CA GLY A 333 -23.56 12.46 2.03
C GLY A 333 -22.47 13.51 1.75
N ARG A 334 -21.34 13.10 1.17
CA ARG A 334 -20.16 13.93 0.87
C ARG A 334 -19.90 14.16 -0.62
#